data_AF-A0A7C7WL03-F1
#
_entry.id   AF-A0A7C7WL03-F1
#
_cell.length_a   1.000
_cell.length_b   1.000
_cell.length_c   1.000
_cell.angle_alpha   90.00
_cell.angle_beta   90.00
_cell.angle_gamma   90.00
#
_symmetry.space_group_name_H-M   'P 1'
#
loop_
_entity.id
_entity.type
_entity.pdbx_description
1 polymer ?
#
loop_
_entity_poly.entity_id
_entity_poly.type
_entity_poly.pdbx_seq_one_letter_code
_entity_poly.pdbx_strand_id
1 'polypeptide(L)' 'EYLIRTQNDEGTWDEPYFTGTGFPTDFMIRYHLYRHYFPLMALGRYRRAVMGDG' A
#
# COMPACT_ATOMS: atom_id res chain seq x y z
N GLU A 1 5.01 -11.35 1.44
CA GLU A 1 6.47 -11.21 1.25
C GLU A 1 6.87 -9.91 0.55
N TYR A 2 6.33 -9.59 -0.63
CA TYR A 2 6.67 -8.37 -1.39
C TYR A 2 6.74 -7.08 -0.56
N LEU A 3 5.67 -6.75 0.19
CA LEU A 3 5.61 -5.52 0.99
C LEU A 3 6.74 -5.42 2.03
N ILE A 4 7.19 -6.55 2.59
CA ILE A 4 8.30 -6.54 3.56
C ILE A 4 9.61 -6.25 2.83
N ARG A 5 9.81 -6.85 1.66
CA ARG A 5 11.05 -6.71 0.87
C ARG A 5 11.22 -5.32 0.25
N THR A 6 10.12 -4.65 -0.08
CA THR A 6 10.14 -3.36 -0.79
C THR A 6 9.83 -2.17 0.12
N GLN A 7 9.79 -2.36 1.44
CA GLN A 7 9.75 -1.25 2.38
C GLN A 7 11.14 -0.57 2.38
N ASN A 8 11.17 0.74 2.27
CA ASN A 8 12.42 1.51 2.27
C ASN A 8 12.89 1.84 3.70
N ASP A 9 14.06 2.47 3.80
CA ASP A 9 14.69 2.80 5.09
C ASP A 9 13.88 3.80 5.94
N GLU A 10 12.97 4.55 5.33
CA GLU A 10 12.04 5.46 6.02
C GLU A 10 10.77 4.75 6.52
N GLY A 11 10.64 3.44 6.26
CA GLY A 11 9.48 2.65 6.65
C GLY A 11 8.26 2.84 5.73
N THR A 12 8.44 3.43 4.55
CA THR A 12 7.39 3.62 3.53
C THR A 12 7.64 2.75 2.29
N TRP A 13 6.76 2.88 1.28
CA TRP A 13 6.86 2.23 -0.01
C TRP A 13 6.93 3.28 -1.10
N ASP A 14 7.73 3.04 -2.13
CA ASP A 14 7.73 3.88 -3.30
C ASP A 14 6.54 3.55 -4.21
N GLU A 15 5.82 4.59 -4.63
CA GLU A 15 4.70 4.48 -5.56
C GLU A 15 4.91 5.49 -6.70
N PRO A 16 5.68 5.11 -7.74
CA PRO A 16 5.95 6.00 -8.87
C PRO A 16 4.73 6.17 -9.79
N TYR A 17 3.78 5.23 -9.76
CA TYR A 17 2.58 5.23 -10.62
C TYR A 17 1.37 5.86 -9.94
N PHE A 18 0.39 6.28 -10.74
CA PHE A 18 -0.88 6.81 -10.28
C PHE A 18 -1.83 5.64 -10.02
N THR A 19 -2.56 5.67 -8.91
CA THR A 19 -3.48 4.60 -8.50
C THR A 19 -4.92 5.07 -8.31
N GLY A 20 -5.17 6.38 -8.40
CA GLY A 20 -6.51 6.96 -8.42
C GLY A 20 -6.99 7.27 -9.83
N THR A 21 -8.25 6.98 -10.13
CA THR A 21 -8.89 7.40 -11.38
C THR A 21 -9.86 8.53 -11.07
N GLY A 22 -9.67 9.70 -11.68
CA GLY A 22 -10.67 10.76 -11.64
C GLY A 22 -11.62 10.68 -12.84
N PHE A 23 -11.06 10.79 -14.05
CA PHE A 23 -11.77 10.46 -15.30
C PHE A 23 -10.98 9.37 -16.01
N PRO A 24 -11.60 8.21 -16.33
CA PRO A 24 -10.91 7.14 -17.06
C PRO A 24 -10.22 7.68 -18.29
N THR A 25 -8.98 7.24 -18.53
CA THR A 25 -8.08 7.65 -19.64
C THR A 25 -7.65 9.11 -19.70
N ASP A 26 -8.46 10.06 -19.23
CA ASP A 26 -8.20 11.50 -19.37
C ASP A 26 -7.60 12.14 -18.10
N PHE A 27 -7.84 11.57 -16.92
CA PHE A 27 -7.37 12.16 -15.65
C PHE A 27 -7.10 11.11 -14.57
N MET A 28 -5.82 10.93 -14.25
CA MET A 28 -5.36 10.05 -13.17
C MET A 28 -4.91 10.87 -11.96
N ILE A 29 -5.25 10.39 -10.77
CA ILE A 29 -4.96 11.01 -9.48
C ILE A 29 -3.85 10.22 -8.79
N ARG A 30 -2.84 10.93 -8.29
CA ARG A 30 -1.84 10.38 -7.40
C ARG A 30 -2.27 10.63 -5.96
N TYR A 31 -2.67 9.58 -5.27
CA TYR A 31 -2.92 9.65 -3.84
C TYR A 31 -1.61 9.41 -3.08
N HIS A 32 -0.90 10.47 -2.75
CA HIS A 32 0.43 10.39 -2.09
C HIS A 32 0.46 9.50 -0.85
N LEU A 33 -0.64 9.44 -0.11
CA LEU A 33 -0.76 8.67 1.12
C LEU A 33 -0.99 7.17 0.89
N TYR A 34 -1.43 6.74 -0.29
CA TYR A 34 -1.77 5.33 -0.53
C TYR A 34 -0.58 4.40 -0.33
N ARG A 35 0.61 4.85 -0.71
CA ARG A 35 1.89 4.17 -0.46
C ARG A 35 2.14 3.84 1.02
N HIS A 36 1.56 4.58 1.96
CA HIS A 36 1.73 4.36 3.39
C HIS A 36 0.58 3.52 3.96
N TYR A 37 -0.66 3.96 3.74
CA TYR A 37 -1.81 3.38 4.43
C TYR A 37 -2.13 1.95 3.98
N PHE A 38 -2.10 1.68 2.67
CA PHE A 38 -2.51 0.37 2.17
C PHE A 38 -1.55 -0.76 2.55
N PRO A 39 -0.22 -0.61 2.40
CA PRO A 39 0.73 -1.62 2.87
C PRO A 39 0.61 -1.90 4.37
N LEU A 40 0.50 -0.87 5.21
CA LEU A 40 0.34 -1.04 6.66
C LEU A 40 -0.95 -1.76 7.02
N MET A 41 -2.07 -1.38 6.39
CA MET A 41 -3.35 -2.07 6.60
C MET A 41 -3.27 -3.54 6.18
N ALA A 42 -2.64 -3.84 5.03
CA ALA A 42 -2.50 -5.20 4.53
C ALA A 42 -1.66 -6.06 5.48
N LEU A 43 -0.49 -5.56 5.92
CA LEU A 43 0.38 -6.24 6.88
C LEU A 43 -0.32 -6.46 8.23
N GLY A 44 -1.06 -5.46 8.73
CA GLY A 44 -1.80 -5.58 9.98
C GLY A 44 -2.98 -6.57 9.92
N ARG A 45 -3.65 -6.67 8.77
CA ARG A 45 -4.68 -7.71 8.53
C ARG A 45 -4.06 -9.09 8.42
N TYR A 46 -2.97 -9.22 7.67
CA TYR A 46 -2.24 -10.48 7.54
C TYR A 46 -1.74 -10.99 8.90
N ARG A 47 -1.10 -10.13 9.69
CA ARG A 47 -0.66 -10.46 11.04
C ARG A 47 -1.82 -10.98 11.89
N ARG A 48 -2.98 -10.32 11.85
CA ARG A 48 -4.17 -10.76 12.59
C ARG A 48 -4.71 -12.10 12.09
N ALA A 49 -4.74 -12.34 10.78
CA ALA A 49 -5.19 -13.61 10.23
C ALA A 49 -4.26 -14.78 10.60
N VAL A 50 -2.95 -14.54 10.62
CA VAL A 50 -1.97 -15.59 10.96
C VAL A 50 -1.84 -15.80 12.48
N MET A 51 -1.99 -14.75 13.28
CA MET A 51 -1.91 -14.82 14.75
C MET A 51 -3.27 -15.04 15.43
N GLY A 52 -4.35 -15.01 14.68
CA GLY A 52 -5.73 -15.02 15.17
C GLY A 52 -6.59 -16.00 14.37
N ASP A 53 -6.21 -17.27 14.48
CA ASP A 53 -7.11 -18.42 14.51
C ASP A 53 -6.73 -19.23 15.77
N GLY A 54 -7.21 -18.72 16.91
CA GLY A 54 -7.30 -19.47 18.17
C GLY A 54 -8.76 -19.75 18.47
#